data_AF-A0A1Q3V1N7-F1
#
_entry.id   AF-A0A1Q3V1N7-F1
#
_cell.length_a   1.000
_cell.length_b   1.000
_cell.length_c   1.000
_cell.angle_alpha   90.00
_cell.angle_beta   90.00
_cell.angle_gamma   90.00
#
_symmetry.space_group_name_H-M   'P 1'
#
loop_
_entity.id
_entity.type
_entity.pdbx_description
1 polymer ?
#
loop_
_entity_poly.entity_id
_entity_poly.type
_entity_poly.pdbx_seq_one_letter_code
_entity_poly.pdbx_strand_id
1 'polypeptide(L)'
;MTARPSLRARLRAWRRAAVVAQAWVIGQARRLRPIAPVVHAGDVPIGPRAAIYAHHDPDGAVRPYVHHAVSALTRAGYAVVFVSNGPLTQAAVAALRPHTARIVTRPNRGWDFAAWRDGLATLGPPERLSALILTNDSVYGPLRPLPPLLAALPAADVVGMTDSEDLGWHLQSWFLWFGPAALRHPAFAGFWRGVRDLGHKDAVIRLYEVGLSRCLRAAGLRCTALAPTAAVEAAARTRGWTPPDRPSGWPSNPAHDFWAPLVLDCGVPFLKRDLLAGRAHRHVPDAAWRNVVAATGYDAALIEDDLAAQRRS
;
A
#
# COMPACT_ATOMS: atom_id res chain seq x y z
N MET A 1 -37.99 -10.49 -1.29
CA MET A 1 -38.33 -9.12 -1.78
C MET A 1 -37.18 -8.17 -1.42
N THR A 2 -36.28 -7.88 -2.35
CA THR A 2 -35.23 -6.86 -2.14
C THR A 2 -35.84 -5.47 -2.25
N ALA A 3 -35.85 -4.72 -1.15
CA ALA A 3 -36.37 -3.35 -1.11
C ALA A 3 -35.68 -2.48 -2.18
N ARG A 4 -36.47 -1.76 -2.99
CA ARG A 4 -35.92 -0.83 -3.99
C ARG A 4 -35.13 0.27 -3.27
N PRO A 5 -33.89 0.57 -3.71
CA PRO A 5 -33.08 1.61 -3.07
C PRO A 5 -33.76 2.96 -3.15
N SER A 6 -33.68 3.75 -2.07
CA SER A 6 -34.29 5.06 -1.98
C SER A 6 -33.77 6.01 -3.07
N LEU A 7 -34.58 7.00 -3.48
CA LEU A 7 -34.19 8.00 -4.49
C LEU A 7 -32.87 8.70 -4.11
N ARG A 8 -32.67 9.00 -2.82
CA ARG A 8 -31.42 9.56 -2.28
C ARG A 8 -30.23 8.61 -2.47
N ALA A 9 -30.40 7.31 -2.28
CA ALA A 9 -29.35 6.31 -2.53
C ALA A 9 -29.00 6.19 -4.01
N ARG A 10 -30.01 6.21 -4.90
CA ARG A 10 -29.82 6.19 -6.37
C ARG A 10 -29.10 7.44 -6.87
N LEU A 11 -29.47 8.62 -6.39
CA LEU A 11 -28.81 9.89 -6.72
C LEU A 11 -27.35 9.92 -6.23
N ARG A 12 -27.06 9.41 -5.03
CA ARG A 12 -25.69 9.27 -4.53
C ARG A 12 -24.86 8.30 -5.38
N ALA A 13 -25.43 7.16 -5.77
CA ALA A 13 -24.77 6.19 -6.64
C ALA A 13 -24.46 6.78 -8.02
N TRP A 14 -25.42 7.50 -8.62
CA TRP A 14 -25.25 8.16 -9.92
C TRP A 14 -24.17 9.25 -9.87
N ARG A 15 -24.22 10.14 -8.87
CA ARG A 15 -23.17 11.16 -8.67
C ARG A 15 -21.78 10.53 -8.53
N ARG A 16 -21.66 9.43 -7.77
CA ARG A 16 -20.40 8.70 -7.62
C ARG A 16 -19.92 8.08 -8.93
N ALA A 17 -20.82 7.47 -9.71
CA ALA A 17 -20.48 6.93 -11.03
C ALA A 17 -20.02 8.02 -12.00
N ALA A 18 -20.67 9.18 -11.98
CA ALA A 18 -20.27 10.34 -12.78
C ALA A 18 -18.88 10.85 -12.41
N VAL A 19 -18.54 10.95 -11.11
CA VAL A 19 -17.20 11.33 -10.65
C VAL A 19 -16.14 10.33 -11.12
N VAL A 20 -16.43 9.02 -11.03
CA VAL A 20 -15.50 7.99 -11.51
C VAL A 20 -15.29 8.08 -13.03
N ALA A 21 -16.36 8.25 -13.80
CA ALA A 21 -16.28 8.41 -15.25
C ALA A 21 -15.50 9.68 -15.66
N GLN A 22 -15.76 10.81 -14.99
CA GLN A 22 -15.04 12.06 -15.23
C GLN A 22 -13.55 11.92 -14.87
N ALA A 23 -13.24 11.32 -13.71
CA ALA A 23 -11.88 11.04 -13.29
C ALA A 23 -11.14 10.16 -14.33
N TRP A 24 -11.83 9.17 -14.89
CA TRP A 24 -11.29 8.30 -15.93
C TRP A 24 -10.99 9.06 -17.22
N VAL A 25 -11.93 9.88 -17.72
CA VAL A 25 -11.70 10.70 -18.94
C VAL A 25 -10.53 11.66 -18.75
N ILE A 26 -10.44 12.33 -17.61
CA ILE A 26 -9.30 13.21 -17.28
C ILE A 26 -7.99 12.40 -17.20
N GLY A 27 -8.03 11.22 -16.58
CA GLY A 27 -6.90 10.30 -16.52
C GLY A 27 -6.44 9.82 -17.89
N GLN A 28 -7.35 9.59 -18.84
CA GLN A 28 -7.03 9.26 -20.22
C GLN A 28 -6.33 10.42 -20.94
N ALA A 29 -6.88 11.63 -20.84
CA ALA A 29 -6.28 12.82 -21.45
C ALA A 29 -4.84 13.06 -20.92
N ARG A 30 -4.61 12.83 -19.62
CA ARG A 30 -3.27 12.94 -19.01
C ARG A 30 -2.30 11.88 -19.52
N ARG A 31 -2.75 10.65 -19.81
CA ARG A 31 -1.90 9.61 -20.41
C ARG A 31 -1.40 10.00 -21.80
N LEU A 32 -2.16 10.82 -22.54
CA LEU A 32 -1.77 11.30 -23.86
C LEU A 32 -0.72 12.42 -23.81
N ARG A 33 -0.44 13.00 -22.64
CA ARG A 33 0.63 13.98 -22.41
C ARG A 33 1.48 13.56 -21.20
N PRO A 34 2.24 12.46 -21.33
CA PRO A 34 3.04 11.96 -20.22
C PRO A 34 4.15 12.96 -19.88
N ILE A 35 4.33 13.22 -18.58
CA ILE A 35 5.56 13.81 -18.09
C ILE A 35 6.48 12.63 -17.81
N ALA A 36 7.58 12.53 -18.55
CA ALA A 36 8.52 11.44 -18.37
C ALA A 36 9.09 11.51 -16.93
N PRO A 37 9.07 10.39 -16.19
CA PRO A 37 9.70 10.36 -14.88
C PRO A 37 11.22 10.53 -15.03
N VAL A 38 11.85 11.17 -14.04
CA VAL A 38 13.30 11.23 -13.96
C VAL A 38 13.77 9.97 -13.23
N VAL A 39 14.74 9.26 -13.82
CA VAL A 39 15.25 8.00 -13.28
C VAL A 39 16.72 8.14 -12.96
N HIS A 40 17.07 7.89 -11.69
CA HIS A 40 18.44 7.76 -11.23
C HIS A 40 18.76 6.28 -11.01
N ALA A 41 19.98 5.88 -11.33
CA ALA A 41 20.49 4.55 -10.99
C ALA A 41 20.75 4.45 -9.49
N GLY A 42 20.34 3.34 -8.89
CA GLY A 42 20.82 2.88 -7.59
C GLY A 42 21.94 1.86 -7.75
N ASP A 43 22.55 1.45 -6.63
CA ASP A 43 23.72 0.57 -6.61
C ASP A 43 23.35 -0.93 -6.52
N VAL A 44 22.08 -1.25 -6.24
CA VAL A 44 21.60 -2.63 -6.17
C VAL A 44 21.24 -3.13 -7.58
N PRO A 45 21.73 -4.30 -8.03
CA PRO A 45 21.36 -4.83 -9.33
C PRO A 45 19.88 -5.27 -9.35
N ILE A 46 19.25 -5.18 -10.53
CA ILE A 46 17.92 -5.76 -10.73
C ILE A 46 18.06 -7.29 -10.70
N GLY A 47 17.41 -7.90 -9.71
CA GLY A 47 17.39 -9.36 -9.52
C GLY A 47 16.05 -10.00 -9.87
N PRO A 48 15.88 -11.29 -9.58
CA PRO A 48 14.65 -12.02 -9.83
C PRO A 48 13.52 -11.64 -8.86
N ARG A 49 13.79 -10.85 -7.81
CA ARG A 49 12.79 -10.33 -6.87
C ARG A 49 12.86 -8.82 -6.90
N ALA A 50 11.73 -8.15 -7.03
CA ALA A 50 11.68 -6.69 -7.08
C ALA A 50 10.63 -6.13 -6.12
N ALA A 51 10.88 -4.96 -5.58
CA ALA A 51 9.91 -4.22 -4.77
C ALA A 51 9.75 -2.82 -5.33
N ILE A 52 8.51 -2.34 -5.45
CA ILE A 52 8.26 -0.95 -5.82
C ILE A 52 7.70 -0.24 -4.60
N TYR A 53 8.45 0.75 -4.14
CA TYR A 53 8.15 1.51 -2.95
C TYR A 53 7.65 2.90 -3.37
N ALA A 54 6.34 3.14 -3.20
CA ALA A 54 5.74 4.45 -3.47
C ALA A 54 5.97 5.39 -2.27
N HIS A 55 6.42 6.60 -2.57
CA HIS A 55 6.77 7.61 -1.58
C HIS A 55 6.17 8.96 -1.96
N HIS A 56 5.79 9.76 -0.97
CA HIS A 56 5.46 11.17 -1.16
C HIS A 56 5.89 12.02 0.03
N ASP A 57 6.72 13.02 -0.25
CA ASP A 57 7.03 14.11 0.65
C ASP A 57 7.04 15.43 -0.16
N PRO A 58 6.31 16.47 0.27
CA PRO A 58 6.22 17.72 -0.48
C PRO A 58 7.55 18.48 -0.55
N ASP A 59 8.42 18.30 0.43
CA ASP A 59 9.73 18.96 0.54
C ASP A 59 10.85 18.10 -0.09
N GLY A 60 10.50 16.91 -0.59
CA GLY A 60 11.44 15.96 -1.18
C GLY A 60 12.40 15.33 -0.18
N ALA A 61 12.06 15.36 1.11
CA ALA A 61 12.77 14.64 2.15
C ALA A 61 12.38 13.15 2.13
N VAL A 62 13.23 12.29 2.66
CA VAL A 62 12.93 10.88 2.91
C VAL A 62 13.10 10.62 4.40
N ARG A 63 12.03 10.24 5.07
CA ARG A 63 12.02 10.10 6.53
C ARG A 63 12.80 8.86 6.98
N PRO A 64 13.36 8.83 8.21
CA PRO A 64 14.13 7.70 8.72
C PRO A 64 13.41 6.34 8.62
N TYR A 65 12.12 6.28 8.95
CA TYR A 65 11.34 5.03 8.84
C TYR A 65 11.24 4.51 7.39
N VAL A 66 11.25 5.41 6.40
CA VAL A 66 11.25 5.04 4.97
C VAL A 66 12.59 4.44 4.58
N HIS A 67 13.70 5.03 5.04
CA HIS A 67 15.03 4.44 4.85
C HIS A 67 15.12 3.03 5.48
N HIS A 68 14.56 2.86 6.68
CA HIS A 68 14.46 1.54 7.32
C HIS A 68 13.68 0.54 6.45
N ALA A 69 12.51 0.93 5.93
CA ALA A 69 11.67 0.08 5.11
C ALA A 69 12.36 -0.35 3.80
N VAL A 70 12.97 0.61 3.09
CA VAL A 70 13.72 0.37 1.84
C VAL A 70 14.91 -0.56 2.10
N SER A 71 15.68 -0.27 3.15
CA SER A 71 16.83 -1.09 3.53
C SER A 71 16.42 -2.52 3.91
N ALA A 72 15.30 -2.68 4.61
CA ALA A 72 14.77 -3.99 4.98
C ALA A 72 14.34 -4.84 3.76
N LEU A 73 13.69 -4.23 2.76
CA LEU A 73 13.35 -4.90 1.50
C LEU A 73 14.60 -5.38 0.76
N THR A 74 15.62 -4.52 0.67
CA THR A 74 16.90 -4.85 0.02
C THR A 74 17.63 -5.98 0.75
N ARG A 75 17.68 -5.94 2.09
CA ARG A 75 18.22 -7.05 2.89
C ARG A 75 17.44 -8.36 2.73
N ALA A 76 16.14 -8.28 2.42
CA ALA A 76 15.32 -9.45 2.09
C ALA A 76 15.52 -9.96 0.65
N GLY A 77 16.46 -9.38 -0.11
CA GLY A 77 16.85 -9.81 -1.45
C GLY A 77 15.99 -9.23 -2.57
N TYR A 78 15.27 -8.14 -2.32
CA TYR A 78 14.48 -7.44 -3.36
C TYR A 78 15.29 -6.30 -3.98
N ALA A 79 15.31 -6.23 -5.31
CA ALA A 79 15.74 -5.04 -6.03
C ALA A 79 14.67 -3.96 -5.88
N VAL A 80 14.97 -2.92 -5.08
CA VAL A 80 13.98 -1.87 -4.78
C VAL A 80 13.99 -0.78 -5.84
N VAL A 81 12.83 -0.52 -6.44
CA VAL A 81 12.54 0.68 -7.21
C VAL A 81 11.80 1.65 -6.31
N PHE A 82 12.48 2.71 -5.91
CA PHE A 82 11.90 3.77 -5.10
C PHE A 82 11.25 4.80 -6.01
N VAL A 83 9.96 5.08 -5.83
CA VAL A 83 9.21 6.02 -6.66
C VAL A 83 8.65 7.15 -5.81
N SER A 84 9.21 8.36 -5.96
CA SER A 84 8.73 9.56 -5.29
C SER A 84 7.73 10.32 -6.15
N ASN A 85 6.51 10.49 -5.63
CA ASN A 85 5.48 11.37 -6.15
C ASN A 85 5.78 12.82 -5.78
N GLY A 86 6.89 13.36 -6.26
CA GLY A 86 7.36 14.70 -5.91
C GLY A 86 8.86 14.84 -6.17
N PRO A 87 9.43 16.02 -5.87
CA PRO A 87 10.87 16.19 -5.91
C PRO A 87 11.56 15.26 -4.89
N LEU A 88 12.87 15.09 -5.06
CA LEU A 88 13.76 14.55 -4.04
C LEU A 88 14.96 15.47 -3.93
N THR A 89 15.43 15.70 -2.70
CA THR A 89 16.70 16.40 -2.49
C THR A 89 17.86 15.54 -2.96
N GLN A 90 18.99 16.17 -3.32
CA GLN A 90 20.21 15.43 -3.68
C GLN A 90 20.70 14.53 -2.55
N ALA A 91 20.56 14.98 -1.29
CA ALA A 91 20.88 14.20 -0.10
C ALA A 91 20.00 12.95 0.01
N ALA A 92 18.69 13.08 -0.23
CA ALA A 92 17.78 11.93 -0.24
C ALA A 92 18.13 10.92 -1.33
N VAL A 93 18.44 11.39 -2.55
CA VAL A 93 18.89 10.51 -3.65
C VAL A 93 20.19 9.78 -3.28
N ALA A 94 21.17 10.49 -2.72
CA ALA A 94 22.44 9.91 -2.29
C ALA A 94 22.24 8.84 -1.20
N ALA A 95 21.37 9.09 -0.22
CA ALA A 95 21.08 8.15 0.87
C ALA A 95 20.27 6.91 0.42
N LEU A 96 19.46 7.03 -0.63
CA LEU A 96 18.69 5.91 -1.19
C LEU A 96 19.52 5.00 -2.10
N ARG A 97 20.55 5.56 -2.75
CA ARG A 97 21.32 4.89 -3.80
C ARG A 97 21.89 3.51 -3.39
N PRO A 98 22.51 3.33 -2.20
CA PRO A 98 23.07 2.04 -1.78
C PRO A 98 22.02 0.95 -1.54
N HIS A 99 20.76 1.32 -1.40
CA HIS A 99 19.66 0.42 -1.02
C HIS A 99 18.63 0.25 -2.13
N THR A 100 18.85 0.80 -3.31
CA THR A 100 17.87 0.77 -4.40
C THR A 100 18.52 0.31 -5.70
N ALA A 101 17.72 -0.26 -6.58
CA ALA A 101 18.10 -0.50 -7.96
C ALA A 101 17.81 0.72 -8.84
N ARG A 102 16.70 1.41 -8.58
CA ARG A 102 16.30 2.64 -9.29
C ARG A 102 15.63 3.59 -8.32
N ILE A 103 15.83 4.89 -8.56
CA ILE A 103 15.13 5.98 -7.89
C ILE A 103 14.41 6.78 -8.96
N VAL A 104 13.10 6.88 -8.84
CA VAL A 104 12.22 7.49 -9.85
C VAL A 104 11.53 8.68 -9.20
N THR A 105 11.62 9.86 -9.82
CA THR A 105 10.80 11.01 -9.43
C THR A 105 9.76 11.29 -10.51
N ARG A 106 8.53 11.57 -10.07
CA ARG A 106 7.39 11.80 -10.94
C ARG A 106 6.45 12.86 -10.34
N PRO A 107 5.61 13.52 -11.17
CA PRO A 107 4.58 14.41 -10.64
C PRO A 107 3.62 13.69 -9.70
N ASN A 108 3.15 14.37 -8.65
CA ASN A 108 2.17 13.82 -7.71
C ASN A 108 0.76 13.71 -8.33
N ARG A 109 0.56 12.70 -9.19
CA ARG A 109 -0.72 12.42 -9.88
C ARG A 109 -1.01 10.93 -9.91
N GLY A 110 -2.26 10.53 -9.69
CA GLY A 110 -2.64 9.10 -9.66
C GLY A 110 -2.16 8.31 -8.43
N TRP A 111 -1.44 8.96 -7.51
CA TRP A 111 -0.91 8.40 -6.26
C TRP A 111 -0.18 7.05 -6.47
N ASP A 112 -0.32 6.13 -5.51
CA ASP A 112 0.50 4.92 -5.43
C ASP A 112 0.36 4.02 -6.65
N PHE A 113 -0.85 3.83 -7.18
CA PHE A 113 -1.04 2.98 -8.35
C PHE A 113 -0.33 3.51 -9.60
N ALA A 114 -0.31 4.84 -9.80
CA ALA A 114 0.46 5.42 -10.89
C ALA A 114 1.97 5.35 -10.61
N ALA A 115 2.39 5.52 -9.36
CA ALA A 115 3.78 5.33 -8.95
C ALA A 115 4.27 3.89 -9.18
N TRP A 116 3.48 2.88 -8.79
CA TRP A 116 3.79 1.47 -9.04
C TRP A 116 3.81 1.14 -10.52
N ARG A 117 2.87 1.66 -11.31
CA ARG A 117 2.91 1.52 -12.78
C ARG A 117 4.21 2.08 -13.37
N ASP A 118 4.59 3.29 -12.98
CA ASP A 118 5.78 3.95 -13.54
C ASP A 118 7.07 3.25 -13.04
N GLY A 119 7.09 2.76 -11.79
CA GLY A 119 8.17 1.93 -11.27
C GLY A 119 8.31 0.59 -12.00
N LEU A 120 7.19 -0.09 -12.31
CA LEU A 120 7.16 -1.34 -13.07
C LEU A 120 7.82 -1.16 -14.44
N ALA A 121 7.60 -0.02 -15.08
CA ALA A 121 8.20 0.29 -16.38
C ALA A 121 9.74 0.39 -16.35
N THR A 122 10.36 0.52 -15.17
CA THR A 122 11.82 0.60 -15.01
C THR A 122 12.49 -0.74 -14.68
N LEU A 123 11.72 -1.78 -14.35
CA LEU A 123 12.23 -3.11 -13.95
C LEU A 123 12.53 -4.04 -15.14
N GLY A 124 11.98 -3.75 -16.31
CA GLY A 124 11.89 -4.71 -17.41
C GLY A 124 10.65 -5.60 -17.32
N PRO A 125 10.55 -6.68 -18.13
CA PRO A 125 9.35 -7.52 -18.21
C PRO A 125 9.02 -8.19 -16.86
N PRO A 126 7.87 -7.87 -16.23
CA PRO A 126 7.51 -8.41 -14.92
C PRO A 126 7.38 -9.94 -14.88
N GLU A 127 7.13 -10.57 -16.02
CA GLU A 127 6.97 -12.03 -16.18
C GLU A 127 8.27 -12.81 -15.85
N ARG A 128 9.42 -12.11 -15.86
CA ARG A 128 10.74 -12.65 -15.48
C ARG A 128 10.98 -12.65 -13.98
N LEU A 129 10.18 -11.92 -13.20
CA LEU A 129 10.31 -11.88 -11.75
C LEU A 129 9.76 -13.17 -11.12
N SER A 130 10.47 -13.65 -10.10
CA SER A 130 10.02 -14.69 -9.18
C SER A 130 9.12 -14.16 -8.06
N ALA A 131 9.21 -12.87 -7.74
CA ALA A 131 8.34 -12.19 -6.80
C ALA A 131 8.35 -10.67 -7.03
N LEU A 132 7.20 -10.04 -6.79
CA LEU A 132 7.07 -8.59 -6.77
C LEU A 132 6.37 -8.16 -5.48
N ILE A 133 6.91 -7.15 -4.80
CA ILE A 133 6.22 -6.43 -3.73
C ILE A 133 5.82 -5.04 -4.23
N LEU A 134 4.58 -4.65 -3.98
CA LEU A 134 4.13 -3.26 -4.07
C LEU A 134 3.81 -2.77 -2.66
N THR A 135 4.43 -1.67 -2.26
CA THR A 135 4.24 -1.08 -0.93
C THR A 135 4.37 0.43 -1.00
N ASN A 136 4.02 1.12 0.08
CA ASN A 136 4.13 2.57 0.18
C ASN A 136 4.59 3.02 1.57
N ASP A 137 4.75 4.34 1.73
CA ASP A 137 5.10 5.02 2.98
C ASP A 137 3.91 5.33 3.89
N SER A 138 2.73 4.76 3.62
CA SER A 138 1.55 4.93 4.48
C SER A 138 1.54 4.01 5.70
N VAL A 139 2.61 3.23 5.90
CA VAL A 139 2.84 2.34 7.03
C VAL A 139 4.23 2.52 7.62
N TYR A 140 4.33 2.41 8.93
CA TYR A 140 5.58 2.14 9.62
C TYR A 140 5.87 0.63 9.55
N GLY A 141 7.13 0.31 9.28
CA GLY A 141 7.61 -1.05 9.27
C GLY A 141 8.72 -1.28 8.24
N PRO A 142 9.16 -2.53 8.07
CA PRO A 142 8.66 -3.69 8.78
C PRO A 142 9.11 -3.66 10.26
N LEU A 143 8.18 -3.92 11.17
CA LEU A 143 8.39 -3.95 12.63
C LEU A 143 9.19 -5.18 13.08
N ARG A 144 9.14 -6.25 12.29
CA ARG A 144 9.93 -7.47 12.46
C ARG A 144 10.65 -7.77 11.15
N PRO A 145 11.71 -8.61 11.13
CA PRO A 145 12.38 -8.98 9.90
C PRO A 145 11.41 -9.54 8.84
N LEU A 146 11.61 -9.17 7.56
CA LEU A 146 10.78 -9.65 6.45
C LEU A 146 10.92 -11.14 6.11
N PRO A 147 12.10 -11.81 6.24
CA PRO A 147 12.20 -13.20 5.80
C PRO A 147 11.20 -14.17 6.46
N PRO A 148 10.94 -14.11 7.79
CA PRO A 148 9.88 -14.88 8.41
C PRO A 148 8.47 -14.55 7.88
N LEU A 149 8.16 -13.27 7.66
CA LEU A 149 6.89 -12.84 7.05
C LEU A 149 6.69 -13.46 5.67
N LEU A 150 7.72 -13.38 4.83
CA LEU A 150 7.69 -13.88 3.46
C LEU A 150 7.58 -15.41 3.40
N ALA A 151 8.19 -16.11 4.36
CA ALA A 151 8.07 -17.56 4.51
C ALA A 151 6.68 -17.98 5.01
N ALA A 152 5.99 -17.13 5.76
CA ALA A 152 4.64 -17.36 6.28
C ALA A 152 3.52 -17.02 5.29
N LEU A 153 3.85 -16.51 4.09
CA LEU A 153 2.84 -16.17 3.09
C LEU A 153 2.04 -17.44 2.71
N PRO A 154 0.70 -17.37 2.71
CA PRO A 154 -0.13 -18.48 2.28
C PRO A 154 0.13 -18.85 0.81
N ALA A 155 -0.11 -20.11 0.46
CA ALA A 155 0.03 -20.61 -0.90
C ALA A 155 -1.02 -20.00 -1.85
N ALA A 156 -0.71 -18.83 -2.40
CA ALA A 156 -1.56 -18.04 -3.28
C ALA A 156 -0.75 -17.32 -4.35
N ASP A 157 -1.43 -16.77 -5.35
CA ASP A 157 -0.78 -16.07 -6.47
C ASP A 157 -0.59 -14.58 -6.14
N VAL A 158 -1.45 -14.04 -5.27
CA VAL A 158 -1.40 -12.66 -4.76
C VAL A 158 -1.72 -12.67 -3.28
N VAL A 159 -0.89 -11.99 -2.47
CA VAL A 159 -1.09 -11.88 -1.03
C VAL A 159 -1.09 -10.41 -0.60
N GLY A 160 -2.16 -9.99 0.07
CA GLY A 160 -2.19 -8.74 0.85
C GLY A 160 -1.91 -9.01 2.31
N MET A 161 -1.53 -7.99 3.07
CA MET A 161 -1.35 -8.19 4.53
C MET A 161 -2.69 -8.42 5.24
N THR A 162 -3.74 -7.72 4.83
CA THR A 162 -5.12 -7.94 5.26
C THR A 162 -6.09 -7.63 4.11
N ASP A 163 -7.34 -8.04 4.24
CA ASP A 163 -8.41 -7.76 3.30
C ASP A 163 -9.42 -6.75 3.86
N SER A 164 -10.39 -6.37 3.05
CA SER A 164 -11.52 -5.54 3.46
C SER A 164 -12.74 -5.91 2.64
N GLU A 165 -13.91 -5.86 3.28
CA GLU A 165 -15.22 -6.00 2.63
C GLU A 165 -15.82 -4.65 2.23
N ASP A 166 -15.13 -3.53 2.48
CA ASP A 166 -15.63 -2.22 2.08
C ASP A 166 -15.71 -2.11 0.56
N LEU A 167 -16.88 -1.72 0.06
CA LEU A 167 -17.19 -1.68 -1.37
C LEU A 167 -17.04 -3.05 -2.06
N GLY A 168 -17.01 -4.16 -1.30
CA GLY A 168 -16.83 -5.55 -1.70
C GLY A 168 -15.40 -6.06 -1.46
N TRP A 169 -15.26 -7.37 -1.23
CA TRP A 169 -13.98 -8.01 -0.93
C TRP A 169 -12.82 -7.55 -1.82
N HIS A 170 -11.73 -7.13 -1.18
CA HIS A 170 -10.45 -6.81 -1.81
C HIS A 170 -9.29 -6.88 -0.81
N LEU A 171 -8.06 -7.00 -1.33
CA LEU A 171 -6.83 -6.88 -0.55
C LEU A 171 -6.49 -5.39 -0.33
N GLN A 172 -6.10 -5.03 0.89
CA GLN A 172 -5.63 -3.65 1.15
C GLN A 172 -4.29 -3.42 0.47
N SER A 173 -4.16 -2.33 -0.30
CA SER A 173 -3.03 -2.18 -1.23
C SER A 173 -1.76 -1.57 -0.66
N TRP A 174 -1.71 -1.25 0.64
CA TRP A 174 -0.50 -0.67 1.25
C TRP A 174 0.68 -1.64 1.34
N PHE A 175 0.43 -2.95 1.23
CA PHE A 175 1.44 -3.97 0.97
C PHE A 175 0.82 -5.16 0.23
N LEU A 176 1.31 -5.42 -0.98
CA LEU A 176 0.89 -6.53 -1.83
C LEU A 176 2.11 -7.32 -2.29
N TRP A 177 2.03 -8.64 -2.23
CA TRP A 177 2.99 -9.57 -2.80
C TRP A 177 2.36 -10.30 -3.99
N PHE A 178 3.10 -10.44 -5.08
CA PHE A 178 2.71 -11.17 -6.28
C PHE A 178 3.73 -12.28 -6.55
N GLY A 179 3.22 -13.50 -6.72
CA GLY A 179 4.00 -14.66 -7.11
C GLY A 179 4.16 -14.79 -8.64
N PRO A 180 4.96 -15.76 -9.11
CA PRO A 180 5.24 -15.95 -10.53
C PRO A 180 3.99 -16.17 -11.39
N ALA A 181 2.98 -16.87 -10.85
CA ALA A 181 1.73 -17.15 -11.55
C ALA A 181 0.98 -15.86 -11.88
N ALA A 182 0.82 -14.96 -10.91
CA ALA A 182 0.18 -13.66 -11.14
C ALA A 182 0.99 -12.79 -12.10
N LEU A 183 2.32 -12.74 -11.94
CA LEU A 183 3.21 -11.91 -12.75
C LEU A 183 3.23 -12.30 -14.23
N ARG A 184 3.08 -13.59 -14.54
CA ARG A 184 2.99 -14.12 -15.91
C ARG A 184 1.58 -14.06 -16.49
N HIS A 185 0.58 -13.74 -15.68
CA HIS A 185 -0.81 -13.78 -16.11
C HIS A 185 -1.17 -12.53 -16.94
N PRO A 186 -1.85 -12.67 -18.10
CA PRO A 186 -2.25 -11.53 -18.93
C PRO A 186 -3.13 -10.50 -18.20
N ALA A 187 -3.90 -10.92 -17.20
CA ALA A 187 -4.71 -10.01 -16.37
C ALA A 187 -3.84 -9.02 -15.58
N PHE A 188 -2.67 -9.42 -15.08
CA PHE A 188 -1.74 -8.52 -14.40
C PHE A 188 -1.26 -7.43 -15.36
N ALA A 189 -0.70 -7.84 -16.51
CA ALA A 189 -0.23 -6.90 -17.53
C ALA A 189 -1.37 -6.02 -18.08
N GLY A 190 -2.58 -6.59 -18.26
CA GLY A 190 -3.78 -5.87 -18.66
C GLY A 190 -4.19 -4.79 -17.67
N PHE A 191 -4.22 -5.12 -16.38
CA PHE A 191 -4.55 -4.17 -15.32
C PHE A 191 -3.58 -2.98 -15.31
N TRP A 192 -2.26 -3.24 -15.26
CA TRP A 192 -1.26 -2.16 -15.18
C TRP A 192 -1.20 -1.30 -16.44
N ARG A 193 -1.41 -1.88 -17.64
CA ARG A 193 -1.59 -1.11 -18.89
C ARG A 193 -2.84 -0.23 -18.83
N GLY A 194 -3.84 -0.59 -18.03
CA GLY A 194 -5.08 0.15 -17.80
C GLY A 194 -4.97 1.28 -16.77
N VAL A 195 -3.93 1.29 -15.92
CA VAL A 195 -3.76 2.34 -14.89
C VAL A 195 -3.51 3.71 -15.52
N ARG A 196 -4.23 4.71 -15.01
CA ARG A 196 -4.25 6.14 -15.39
C ARG A 196 -4.01 7.05 -14.21
N ASP A 197 -3.60 8.29 -14.49
CA ASP A 197 -3.31 9.31 -13.49
C ASP A 197 -4.60 10.01 -13.02
N LEU A 198 -5.38 9.31 -12.20
CA LEU A 198 -6.65 9.80 -11.66
C LEU A 198 -6.42 10.94 -10.65
N GLY A 199 -7.34 11.91 -10.62
CA GLY A 199 -7.31 13.04 -9.68
C GLY A 199 -8.24 12.90 -8.48
N HIS A 200 -8.97 11.79 -8.35
CA HIS A 200 -10.00 11.60 -7.31
C HIS A 200 -9.77 10.32 -6.50
N LYS A 201 -9.68 10.44 -5.17
CA LYS A 201 -9.38 9.33 -4.24
C LYS A 201 -10.38 8.20 -4.35
N ASP A 202 -11.67 8.51 -4.36
CA ASP A 202 -12.74 7.52 -4.54
C ASP A 202 -12.61 6.72 -5.84
N ALA A 203 -12.14 7.36 -6.92
CA ALA A 203 -11.92 6.69 -8.19
C ALA A 203 -10.72 5.74 -8.12
N VAL A 204 -9.66 6.11 -7.40
CA VAL A 204 -8.50 5.23 -7.15
C VAL A 204 -8.89 4.02 -6.31
N ILE A 205 -9.62 4.22 -5.22
CA ILE A 205 -10.09 3.10 -4.38
C ILE A 205 -10.93 2.12 -5.22
N ARG A 206 -11.93 2.62 -5.95
CA ARG A 206 -12.87 1.76 -6.69
C ARG A 206 -12.24 1.10 -7.91
N LEU A 207 -11.54 1.86 -8.73
CA LEU A 207 -10.99 1.36 -10.00
C LEU A 207 -9.70 0.58 -9.80
N TYR A 208 -8.93 0.90 -8.76
CA TYR A 208 -7.61 0.31 -8.57
C TYR A 208 -7.53 -0.61 -7.36
N GLU A 209 -7.79 -0.16 -6.14
CA GLU A 209 -7.64 -1.05 -4.96
C GLU A 209 -8.64 -2.21 -5.00
N VAL A 210 -9.92 -1.90 -5.10
CA VAL A 210 -10.99 -2.90 -5.27
C VAL A 210 -10.91 -3.53 -6.67
N GLY A 211 -10.61 -2.72 -7.69
CA GLY A 211 -10.56 -3.16 -9.08
C GLY A 211 -9.46 -4.18 -9.37
N LEU A 212 -8.29 -4.06 -8.75
CA LEU A 212 -7.16 -4.99 -8.87
C LEU A 212 -7.56 -6.37 -8.35
N SER A 213 -8.03 -6.44 -7.10
CA SER A 213 -8.43 -7.69 -6.47
C SER A 213 -9.55 -8.39 -7.26
N ARG A 214 -10.53 -7.64 -7.75
CA ARG A 214 -11.59 -8.15 -8.61
C ARG A 214 -11.07 -8.67 -9.95
N CYS A 215 -10.21 -7.88 -10.62
CA CYS A 215 -9.65 -8.24 -11.92
C CYS A 215 -8.87 -9.56 -11.84
N LEU A 216 -8.02 -9.71 -10.82
CA LEU A 216 -7.18 -10.90 -10.67
C LEU A 216 -8.01 -12.13 -10.25
N ARG A 217 -8.97 -11.98 -9.33
CA ARG A 217 -9.88 -13.08 -8.97
C ARG A 217 -10.78 -13.52 -10.12
N ALA A 218 -11.32 -12.57 -10.88
CA ALA A 218 -12.13 -12.88 -12.06
C ALA A 218 -11.32 -13.61 -13.15
N ALA A 219 -10.01 -13.42 -13.16
CA ALA A 219 -9.07 -14.14 -14.01
C ALA A 219 -8.64 -15.51 -13.46
N GLY A 220 -9.22 -15.96 -12.34
CA GLY A 220 -8.93 -17.27 -11.73
C GLY A 220 -7.68 -17.31 -10.85
N LEU A 221 -7.01 -16.18 -10.60
CA LEU A 221 -5.87 -16.12 -9.68
C LEU A 221 -6.35 -16.20 -8.23
N ARG A 222 -5.60 -16.94 -7.41
CA ARG A 222 -5.83 -17.07 -5.97
C ARG A 222 -5.30 -15.82 -5.27
N CYS A 223 -6.20 -14.97 -4.81
CA CYS A 223 -5.89 -13.79 -4.00
C CYS A 223 -6.31 -14.05 -2.55
N THR A 224 -5.40 -13.85 -1.60
CA THR A 224 -5.68 -14.04 -0.16
C THR A 224 -4.98 -12.98 0.68
N ALA A 225 -5.45 -12.78 1.91
CA ALA A 225 -4.72 -12.03 2.91
C ALA A 225 -3.83 -12.97 3.74
N LEU A 226 -2.70 -12.48 4.25
CA LEU A 226 -1.93 -13.14 5.31
C LEU A 226 -2.78 -13.21 6.58
N ALA A 227 -3.40 -12.08 6.94
CA ALA A 227 -4.33 -11.97 8.06
C ALA A 227 -5.71 -11.54 7.54
N PRO A 228 -6.56 -12.48 7.09
CA PRO A 228 -7.94 -12.18 6.71
C PRO A 228 -8.71 -11.54 7.86
N THR A 229 -9.61 -10.61 7.56
CA THR A 229 -10.39 -9.83 8.53
C THR A 229 -11.02 -10.73 9.59
N ALA A 230 -11.63 -11.85 9.17
CA ALA A 230 -12.27 -12.79 10.09
C ALA A 230 -11.29 -13.44 11.09
N ALA A 231 -10.06 -13.73 10.65
CA ALA A 231 -9.01 -14.28 11.51
C ALA A 231 -8.51 -13.23 12.50
N VAL A 232 -8.36 -11.97 12.04
CA VAL A 232 -7.97 -10.84 12.89
C VAL A 232 -9.02 -10.57 13.96
N GLU A 233 -10.31 -10.62 13.61
CA GLU A 233 -11.41 -10.49 14.56
C GLU A 233 -11.42 -11.63 15.60
N ALA A 234 -11.10 -12.85 15.20
CA ALA A 234 -10.99 -13.98 16.11
C ALA A 234 -9.81 -13.83 17.09
N ALA A 235 -8.65 -13.38 16.59
CA ALA A 235 -7.50 -13.06 17.42
C ALA A 235 -7.82 -11.91 18.40
N ALA A 236 -8.49 -10.85 17.92
CA ALA A 236 -8.94 -9.74 18.74
C ALA A 236 -9.86 -10.19 19.89
N ARG A 237 -10.85 -11.06 19.61
CA ARG A 237 -11.72 -11.64 20.65
C ARG A 237 -10.93 -12.42 21.70
N THR A 238 -9.99 -13.25 21.27
CA THR A 238 -9.13 -14.04 22.17
C THR A 238 -8.28 -13.15 23.07
N ARG A 239 -7.82 -12.01 22.55
CA ARG A 239 -7.05 -11.01 23.29
C ARG A 239 -7.89 -10.16 24.26
N GLY A 240 -9.22 -10.21 24.16
CA GLY A 240 -10.09 -9.23 24.81
C GLY A 240 -9.93 -7.82 24.23
N TRP A 241 -9.57 -7.72 22.95
CA TRP A 241 -9.44 -6.44 22.25
C TRP A 241 -10.81 -5.93 21.80
N THR A 242 -11.14 -4.70 22.19
CA THR A 242 -12.33 -3.99 21.74
C THR A 242 -11.93 -2.99 20.65
N PRO A 243 -12.47 -3.09 19.42
CA PRO A 243 -12.20 -2.10 18.38
C PRO A 243 -12.78 -0.74 18.80
N PRO A 244 -12.20 0.38 18.31
CA PRO A 244 -12.68 1.71 18.64
C PRO A 244 -14.12 1.93 18.17
N ASP A 245 -14.85 2.81 18.87
CA ASP A 245 -16.19 3.21 18.46
C ASP A 245 -16.15 3.83 17.05
N ARG A 246 -17.04 3.34 16.19
CA ARG A 246 -17.19 3.83 14.82
C ARG A 246 -18.54 4.54 14.65
N PRO A 247 -18.58 5.69 13.95
CA PRO A 247 -19.86 6.28 13.60
C PRO A 247 -20.68 5.32 12.72
N SER A 248 -22.00 5.32 12.90
CA SER A 248 -22.90 4.47 12.13
C SER A 248 -22.73 4.67 10.62
N GLY A 249 -22.60 3.57 9.88
CA GLY A 249 -22.43 3.58 8.41
C GLY A 249 -20.99 3.75 7.92
N TRP A 250 -19.99 3.86 8.80
CA TRP A 250 -18.58 3.82 8.40
C TRP A 250 -18.10 2.37 8.22
N PRO A 251 -17.35 2.07 7.15
CA PRO A 251 -16.82 0.73 6.90
C PRO A 251 -15.80 0.34 7.97
N SER A 252 -15.70 -0.95 8.26
CA SER A 252 -14.60 -1.49 9.06
C SER A 252 -13.31 -1.42 8.26
N ASN A 253 -12.22 -1.08 8.94
CA ASN A 253 -10.88 -1.12 8.39
C ASN A 253 -10.01 -1.94 9.35
N PRO A 254 -9.69 -3.21 9.04
CA PRO A 254 -8.98 -4.09 9.96
C PRO A 254 -7.63 -3.53 10.42
N ALA A 255 -6.90 -2.85 9.53
CA ALA A 255 -5.61 -2.23 9.84
C ALA A 255 -5.71 -1.06 10.85
N HIS A 256 -6.92 -0.53 11.08
CA HIS A 256 -7.17 0.51 12.09
C HIS A 256 -8.01 0.00 13.27
N ASP A 257 -8.99 -0.87 13.04
CA ASP A 257 -9.89 -1.41 14.08
C ASP A 257 -9.14 -2.40 14.98
N PHE A 258 -8.23 -3.16 14.41
CA PHE A 258 -7.55 -4.28 15.06
C PHE A 258 -6.02 -4.18 14.93
N TRP A 259 -5.49 -2.96 14.86
CA TRP A 259 -4.06 -2.70 14.61
C TRP A 259 -3.12 -3.46 15.55
N ALA A 260 -3.45 -3.56 16.85
CA ALA A 260 -2.62 -4.28 17.81
C ALA A 260 -2.73 -5.81 17.64
N PRO A 261 -3.92 -6.44 17.60
CA PRO A 261 -4.05 -7.87 17.26
C PRO A 261 -3.41 -8.24 15.92
N LEU A 262 -3.51 -7.37 14.93
CA LEU A 262 -2.93 -7.58 13.61
C LEU A 262 -1.40 -7.72 13.69
N VAL A 263 -0.75 -6.88 14.49
CA VAL A 263 0.71 -6.91 14.70
C VAL A 263 1.14 -8.01 15.66
N LEU A 264 0.48 -8.12 16.80
CA LEU A 264 0.93 -9.01 17.88
C LEU A 264 0.57 -10.46 17.63
N ASP A 265 -0.62 -10.73 17.08
CA ASP A 265 -1.20 -12.07 17.05
C ASP A 265 -1.30 -12.62 15.62
N CYS A 266 -1.40 -11.78 14.60
CA CYS A 266 -1.56 -12.21 13.20
C CYS A 266 -0.28 -12.10 12.35
N GLY A 267 0.84 -11.70 12.96
CA GLY A 267 2.16 -11.70 12.30
C GLY A 267 2.37 -10.60 11.25
N VAL A 268 1.48 -9.62 11.11
CA VAL A 268 1.61 -8.50 10.16
C VAL A 268 2.53 -7.42 10.76
N PRO A 269 3.74 -7.18 10.25
CA PRO A 269 4.72 -6.32 10.91
C PRO A 269 4.60 -4.86 10.45
N PHE A 270 3.39 -4.32 10.37
CA PHE A 270 3.16 -2.97 9.86
C PHE A 270 2.10 -2.24 10.68
N LEU A 271 2.32 -0.94 10.90
CA LEU A 271 1.34 -0.04 11.52
C LEU A 271 1.00 1.08 10.56
N LYS A 272 -0.29 1.39 10.41
CA LYS A 272 -0.73 2.51 9.58
C LYS A 272 -0.22 3.82 10.18
N ARG A 273 0.37 4.67 9.33
CA ARG A 273 0.95 5.96 9.76
C ARG A 273 -0.13 6.94 10.23
N ASP A 274 -1.26 6.99 9.52
CA ASP A 274 -2.41 7.83 9.83
C ASP A 274 -3.17 7.43 11.10
N LEU A 275 -3.02 6.17 11.54
CA LEU A 275 -3.51 5.69 12.84
C LEU A 275 -2.87 6.47 14.01
N LEU A 276 -1.56 6.72 13.95
CA LEU A 276 -0.81 7.38 15.02
C LEU A 276 -0.78 8.90 14.88
N ALA A 277 -0.95 9.41 13.65
CA ALA A 277 -0.95 10.84 13.37
C ALA A 277 -2.20 11.59 13.87
N GLY A 278 -3.18 10.92 14.49
CA GLY A 278 -4.38 11.54 15.05
C GLY A 278 -5.34 12.15 14.00
N ARG A 279 -5.17 11.81 12.71
CA ARG A 279 -6.02 12.31 11.62
C ARG A 279 -7.32 11.49 11.43
N ALA A 280 -7.50 10.44 12.22
CA ALA A 280 -8.73 9.65 12.28
C ALA A 280 -9.51 9.96 13.58
N HIS A 281 -10.79 9.59 13.62
CA HIS A 281 -11.66 9.60 14.82
C HIS A 281 -11.19 8.60 15.91
N ARG A 282 -9.90 8.24 15.91
CA ARG A 282 -9.29 7.12 16.61
C ARG A 282 -7.95 7.60 17.13
N HIS A 283 -7.97 8.38 18.20
CA HIS A 283 -6.74 8.69 18.90
C HIS A 283 -6.22 7.40 19.56
N VAL A 284 -5.08 6.90 19.09
CA VAL A 284 -4.38 5.79 19.75
C VAL A 284 -3.49 6.38 20.83
N PRO A 285 -3.67 6.02 22.11
CA PRO A 285 -2.82 6.52 23.17
C PRO A 285 -1.35 6.21 22.92
N ASP A 286 -0.51 7.19 23.23
CA ASP A 286 0.92 7.17 23.01
C ASP A 286 1.63 5.97 23.68
N ALA A 287 1.16 5.55 24.85
CA ALA A 287 1.67 4.36 25.54
C ALA A 287 1.27 3.06 24.83
N ALA A 288 0.10 3.01 24.20
CA ALA A 288 -0.44 1.80 23.61
C ALA A 288 0.39 1.35 22.40
N TRP A 289 0.65 2.25 21.45
CA TRP A 289 1.43 1.88 20.25
C TRP A 289 2.91 1.64 20.59
N ARG A 290 3.48 2.37 21.56
CA ARG A 290 4.85 2.14 22.04
C ARG A 290 5.03 0.74 22.61
N ASN A 291 4.07 0.25 23.41
CA ASN A 291 4.13 -1.11 23.95
C ASN A 291 4.10 -2.17 22.84
N VAL A 292 3.28 -1.97 21.80
CA VAL A 292 3.22 -2.88 20.64
C VAL A 292 4.55 -2.85 19.88
N VAL A 293 5.10 -1.67 19.64
CA VAL A 293 6.38 -1.50 18.92
C VAL A 293 7.55 -2.11 19.71
N ALA A 294 7.61 -1.88 21.02
CA ALA A 294 8.65 -2.45 21.89
C ALA A 294 8.66 -3.99 21.83
N ALA A 295 7.49 -4.63 21.74
CA ALA A 295 7.37 -6.08 21.60
C ALA A 295 7.86 -6.64 20.24
N THR A 296 8.24 -5.79 19.28
CA THR A 296 8.73 -6.20 17.95
C THR A 296 10.24 -6.04 17.76
N GLY A 297 10.91 -5.30 18.65
CA GLY A 297 12.32 -4.92 18.49
C GLY A 297 12.54 -3.78 17.48
N TYR A 298 11.47 -3.16 16.98
CA TYR A 298 11.55 -1.99 16.12
C TYR A 298 11.90 -0.73 16.92
N ASP A 299 12.75 0.12 16.34
CA ASP A 299 13.13 1.39 16.95
C ASP A 299 11.97 2.38 16.93
N ALA A 300 11.38 2.64 18.10
CA ALA A 300 10.27 3.56 18.26
C ALA A 300 10.64 5.00 17.87
N ALA A 301 11.92 5.40 17.94
CA ALA A 301 12.36 6.74 17.57
C ALA A 301 12.04 7.07 16.11
N LEU A 302 12.06 6.07 15.21
CA LEU A 302 11.68 6.25 13.80
C LEU A 302 10.23 6.70 13.62
N ILE A 303 9.33 6.28 14.50
CA ILE A 303 7.92 6.71 14.51
C ILE A 303 7.81 8.09 15.18
N GLU A 304 8.49 8.28 16.31
CA GLU A 304 8.46 9.54 17.06
C GLU A 304 8.97 10.72 16.24
N ASP A 305 10.05 10.53 15.49
CA ASP A 305 10.63 11.54 14.60
C ASP A 305 9.64 11.97 13.51
N ASP A 306 8.95 11.01 12.89
CA ASP A 306 7.95 11.32 11.86
C ASP A 306 6.71 11.99 12.45
N LEU A 307 6.21 11.52 13.61
CA LEU A 307 5.08 12.15 14.29
C LEU A 307 5.42 13.59 14.73
N ALA A 308 6.63 13.83 15.23
CA ALA A 308 7.09 15.16 15.58
C ALA A 308 7.20 16.07 14.35
N ALA A 309 7.68 15.55 13.22
CA ALA A 309 7.73 16.30 11.96
C ALA A 309 6.34 16.68 11.45
N GLN A 310 5.37 15.76 11.52
CA GLN A 310 3.99 16.02 11.11
C GLN A 310 3.25 17.06 11.95
N ARG A 311 3.66 17.26 13.22
CA ARG A 311 3.09 18.30 14.10
C ARG A 311 3.63 19.70 13.80
N ARG A 312 4.79 19.79 13.15
CA ARG A 312 5.45 21.06 12.78
C ARG A 312 5.02 21.60 11.41
N SER A 313 4.42 20.75 10.57
CA SER A 313 3.90 21.06 9.23
C SER A 313 2.42 21.43 9.26
#